data_AF-A0A5A7VVA8-F1
#
_entry.id   AF-A0A5A7VVA8-F1
#
_cell.length_a   1.000
_cell.length_b   1.000
_cell.length_c   1.000
_cell.angle_alpha   90.00
_cell.angle_beta   90.00
_cell.angle_gamma   90.00
#
_symmetry.space_group_name_H-M   'P 1'
#
loop_
_entity.id
_entity.type
_entity.pdbx_description
1 polymer ?
#
loop_
_entity_poly.entity_id
_entity_poly.type
_entity_poly.pdbx_seq_one_letter_code
_entity_poly.pdbx_strand_id
1 'polypeptide(L)'
;MGGCLIHASPPALNQGFATDVRSGSTFNPQATEPIMHAQQGKTNITAIVVIVLIVAIVLIALPLWRNHRIAGHVSEALGATDAAKVAVTEAATVHGGLEHVKASELGYNTAASVSPYAARVSVADGGRITLVTKGTGATPDIQLLLTPEQGPTSAIIWICSILVGEADSVPANCRKMAATKVPVSTAPAATAQ
;
A
#
# COMPACT_ATOMS: atom_id res chain seq x y z
N MET A 1 -33.18 29.11 -28.30
CA MET A 1 -32.47 30.32 -27.83
C MET A 1 -31.08 29.89 -27.36
N GLY A 2 -30.02 30.40 -28.03
CA GLY A 2 -28.60 30.26 -27.68
C GLY A 2 -27.96 28.88 -27.90
N GLY A 3 -27.00 28.62 -28.78
CA GLY A 3 -26.16 29.49 -29.60
C GLY A 3 -24.72 29.64 -29.09
N CYS A 4 -23.84 28.73 -29.56
CA CYS A 4 -22.46 28.98 -30.03
C CYS A 4 -21.26 29.14 -29.04
N LEU A 5 -20.20 28.33 -29.27
CA LEU A 5 -18.78 28.71 -29.58
C LEU A 5 -17.74 27.76 -28.91
N ILE A 6 -17.15 26.79 -29.63
CA ILE A 6 -15.79 26.75 -30.24
C ILE A 6 -14.66 27.59 -29.59
N HIS A 7 -13.63 26.90 -29.06
CA HIS A 7 -12.27 27.39 -28.73
C HIS A 7 -11.37 26.15 -28.45
N ALA A 8 -10.11 25.99 -28.84
CA ALA A 8 -9.21 26.63 -29.80
C ALA A 8 -8.00 25.67 -30.02
N SER A 9 -7.37 25.83 -31.17
CA SER A 9 -6.19 25.12 -31.66
C SER A 9 -4.89 25.56 -30.95
N PRO A 10 -3.90 24.69 -30.70
CA PRO A 10 -2.53 25.13 -30.35
C PRO A 10 -1.66 25.36 -31.60
N PRO A 11 -0.80 26.39 -31.60
CA PRO A 11 -0.01 26.80 -32.78
C PRO A 11 1.29 26.01 -32.98
N ALA A 12 1.59 25.78 -34.26
CA ALA A 12 2.89 25.31 -34.74
C ALA A 12 3.95 26.41 -34.58
N LEU A 13 5.10 26.07 -33.99
CA LEU A 13 6.30 26.91 -33.99
C LEU A 13 7.26 26.44 -35.07
N ASN A 14 7.31 27.24 -36.13
CA ASN A 14 8.31 27.31 -37.17
C ASN A 14 9.58 27.99 -36.61
N GLN A 15 10.71 27.30 -36.65
CA GLN A 15 12.03 27.90 -36.43
C GLN A 15 12.94 27.45 -37.58
N GLY A 16 13.04 28.32 -38.59
CA GLY A 16 14.02 28.19 -39.67
C GLY A 16 15.42 28.44 -39.12
N PHE A 17 16.29 27.44 -39.22
CA PHE A 17 17.72 27.61 -39.01
C PHE A 17 18.37 27.89 -40.36
N ALA A 18 18.87 29.13 -40.50
CA ALA A 18 19.63 29.59 -41.64
C ALA A 18 20.92 28.77 -41.80
N THR A 19 21.12 28.20 -42.98
CA THR A 19 22.40 27.67 -43.43
C THR A 19 23.23 28.81 -44.01
N ASP A 20 24.21 29.32 -43.26
CA ASP A 20 25.28 30.16 -43.80
C ASP A 20 26.50 29.27 -44.08
N VAL A 21 26.69 28.91 -45.35
CA VAL A 21 27.90 28.23 -45.85
C VAL A 21 28.85 29.31 -46.34
N ARG A 22 29.74 29.78 -45.44
CA ARG A 22 30.81 30.69 -45.81
C ARG A 22 32.07 29.92 -46.24
N SER A 23 32.22 29.91 -47.56
CA SER A 23 33.43 29.82 -48.36
C SER A 23 34.77 30.09 -47.63
N GLY A 24 35.70 29.14 -47.78
CA GLY A 24 37.10 29.39 -48.12
C GLY A 24 38.07 29.84 -47.02
N SER A 25 38.78 28.88 -46.41
CA SER A 25 40.19 29.08 -46.06
C SER A 25 40.95 27.76 -46.11
N THR A 26 42.15 27.83 -46.68
CA THR A 26 43.08 26.75 -47.00
C THR A 26 43.53 25.95 -45.76
N PHE A 27 43.34 24.63 -45.77
CA PHE A 27 43.94 23.74 -44.77
C PHE A 27 45.20 23.08 -45.36
N ASN A 28 46.35 23.46 -44.80
CA ASN A 28 47.68 22.96 -45.13
C ASN A 28 47.91 21.55 -44.54
N PRO A 29 48.31 20.53 -45.32
CA PRO A 29 48.52 19.18 -44.79
C PRO A 29 50.01 18.86 -44.58
N GLN A 30 50.58 19.06 -43.38
CA GLN A 30 51.80 18.36 -42.95
C GLN A 30 51.91 18.23 -41.41
N ALA A 31 51.89 16.98 -40.93
CA ALA A 31 52.86 16.41 -39.97
C ALA A 31 52.26 15.12 -39.35
N THR A 32 52.74 13.96 -39.81
CA THR A 32 52.50 12.67 -39.16
C THR A 32 53.40 12.58 -37.93
N GLU A 33 52.88 12.94 -36.76
CA GLU A 33 53.56 12.66 -35.49
C GLU A 33 53.33 11.20 -35.06
N PRO A 34 54.33 10.52 -34.46
CA PRO A 34 54.22 9.13 -34.05
C PRO A 34 53.17 8.98 -32.94
N ILE A 35 52.17 8.14 -33.19
CA ILE A 35 51.07 7.86 -32.27
C ILE A 35 51.61 7.03 -31.11
N MET A 36 52.04 7.69 -30.03
CA MET A 36 52.17 6.99 -28.75
C MET A 36 50.77 6.56 -28.34
N HIS A 37 50.53 5.25 -28.41
CA HIS A 37 49.33 4.64 -27.85
C HIS A 37 49.40 4.77 -26.32
N ALA A 38 49.03 5.95 -25.82
CA ALA A 38 48.63 6.13 -24.44
C ALA A 38 47.51 5.11 -24.22
N GLN A 39 47.81 4.08 -23.41
CA GLN A 39 46.81 3.16 -22.93
C GLN A 39 45.77 4.03 -22.21
N GLN A 40 44.67 4.28 -22.92
CA GLN A 40 43.58 5.11 -22.44
C GLN A 40 43.04 4.42 -21.20
N GLY A 41 43.43 4.92 -20.03
CA GLY A 41 42.75 4.60 -18.79
C GLY A 41 41.28 4.87 -19.05
N LYS A 42 40.47 3.82 -19.12
CA LYS A 42 39.03 3.91 -19.36
C LYS A 42 38.47 4.75 -18.22
N THR A 43 38.29 6.05 -18.46
CA THR A 43 37.81 6.96 -17.42
C THR A 43 36.46 6.44 -16.98
N ASN A 44 36.43 6.10 -15.71
CA ASN A 44 35.37 5.63 -14.84
C ASN A 44 34.14 6.56 -14.80
N ILE A 45 34.04 7.55 -15.70
CA ILE A 45 32.88 8.43 -15.85
C ILE A 45 31.63 7.67 -16.33
N THR A 46 31.79 6.65 -17.18
CA THR A 46 30.68 5.78 -17.59
C THR A 46 30.09 5.05 -16.37
N ALA A 47 30.94 4.60 -15.45
CA ALA A 47 30.48 3.97 -14.21
C ALA A 47 29.78 4.99 -13.28
N ILE A 48 30.28 6.22 -13.19
CA ILE A 48 29.66 7.27 -12.36
C ILE A 48 28.26 7.63 -12.87
N VAL A 49 28.08 7.84 -14.19
CA VAL A 49 26.76 8.14 -14.78
C VAL A 49 25.77 6.99 -14.54
N VAL A 50 26.21 5.75 -14.69
CA VAL A 50 25.37 4.57 -14.43
C VAL A 50 24.97 4.49 -12.96
N ILE A 51 25.87 4.74 -12.02
CA ILE A 51 25.56 4.74 -10.58
C ILE A 51 24.50 5.80 -10.25
N VAL A 52 24.64 7.02 -10.79
CA VAL A 52 23.67 8.10 -10.55
C VAL A 52 22.27 7.71 -11.05
N LEU A 53 22.18 7.07 -12.23
CA LEU A 53 20.91 6.59 -12.76
C LEU A 53 20.29 5.50 -11.88
N ILE A 54 21.08 4.54 -11.39
CA ILE A 54 20.61 3.48 -10.49
C ILE A 54 20.07 4.08 -9.19
N VAL A 55 20.78 5.05 -8.60
CA VAL A 55 20.33 5.72 -7.38
C VAL A 55 18.98 6.40 -7.60
N ALA A 56 18.79 7.10 -8.72
CA ALA A 56 17.51 7.73 -9.06
C ALA A 56 16.36 6.71 -9.19
N ILE A 57 16.59 5.56 -9.85
CA ILE A 57 15.60 4.49 -10.00
C ILE A 57 15.23 3.90 -8.63
N VAL A 58 16.24 3.60 -7.81
CA VAL A 58 16.07 2.98 -6.49
C VAL A 58 15.31 3.91 -5.55
N LEU A 59 15.58 5.21 -5.58
CA LEU A 59 14.89 6.19 -4.74
C LEU A 59 13.37 6.20 -4.97
N ILE A 60 12.92 6.07 -6.22
CA ILE A 60 11.50 6.07 -6.57
C ILE A 60 10.87 4.69 -6.30
N ALA A 61 11.62 3.61 -6.52
CA ALA A 61 11.13 2.25 -6.35
C ALA A 61 10.95 1.86 -4.87
N LEU A 62 11.96 2.08 -4.02
CA LEU A 62 11.96 1.64 -2.62
C LEU A 62 10.69 1.93 -1.78
N PRO A 63 10.06 3.12 -1.84
CA PRO A 63 8.89 3.40 -0.99
C PRO A 63 7.72 2.45 -1.27
N LEU A 64 7.50 2.08 -2.53
CA LEU A 64 6.41 1.18 -2.90
C LEU A 64 6.71 -0.29 -2.55
N TRP A 65 7.97 -0.70 -2.70
CA TRP A 65 8.38 -2.10 -2.48
C TRP A 65 8.26 -2.52 -1.02
N ARG A 66 8.50 -1.59 -0.09
CA ARG A 66 8.32 -1.84 1.35
C ARG A 66 6.87 -2.16 1.67
N ASN A 67 5.92 -1.36 1.18
CA ASN A 67 4.51 -1.53 1.50
C ASN A 67 3.95 -2.84 0.91
N HIS A 68 4.39 -3.26 -0.27
CA HIS A 68 4.01 -4.56 -0.83
C HIS A 68 4.53 -5.74 -0.02
N ARG A 69 5.76 -5.66 0.50
CA ARG A 69 6.29 -6.68 1.41
C ARG A 69 5.49 -6.75 2.71
N ILE A 70 5.22 -5.60 3.32
CA ILE A 70 4.40 -5.51 4.53
C ILE A 70 3.01 -6.11 4.26
N ALA A 71 2.35 -5.74 3.16
CA ALA A 71 1.03 -6.27 2.81
C ALA A 71 1.03 -7.80 2.60
N GLY A 72 2.13 -8.36 2.07
CA GLY A 72 2.32 -9.81 1.99
C GLY A 72 2.38 -10.47 3.37
N HIS A 73 3.19 -9.93 4.28
CA HIS A 73 3.28 -10.42 5.67
C HIS A 73 1.94 -10.28 6.42
N VAL A 74 1.21 -9.19 6.20
CA VAL A 74 -0.13 -8.99 6.76
C VAL A 74 -1.13 -10.00 6.18
N SER A 75 -1.02 -10.34 4.89
CA SER A 75 -1.85 -11.39 4.28
C SER A 75 -1.59 -12.77 4.89
N GLU A 76 -0.33 -13.07 5.21
CA GLU A 76 0.03 -14.31 5.91
C GLU A 76 -0.52 -14.31 7.36
N ALA A 77 -0.42 -13.18 8.06
CA ALA A 77 -1.01 -13.02 9.39
C ALA A 77 -2.53 -13.16 9.37
N LEU A 78 -3.21 -12.68 8.31
CA LEU A 78 -4.65 -12.84 8.13
C LEU A 78 -5.08 -14.30 8.03
N GLY A 79 -4.25 -15.18 7.48
CA GLY A 79 -4.52 -16.62 7.46
C GLY A 79 -4.62 -17.23 8.87
N ALA A 80 -3.98 -16.64 9.88
CA ALA A 80 -4.12 -17.08 11.27
C ALA A 80 -5.53 -16.85 11.84
N THR A 81 -6.36 -16.02 11.19
CA THR A 81 -7.74 -15.76 11.61
C THR A 81 -8.75 -16.79 11.10
N ASP A 82 -8.39 -17.65 10.15
CA ASP A 82 -9.36 -18.53 9.49
C ASP A 82 -9.98 -19.56 10.45
N ALA A 83 -9.21 -20.12 11.36
CA ALA A 83 -9.74 -21.00 12.40
C ALA A 83 -10.75 -20.28 13.32
N ALA A 84 -10.49 -19.01 13.65
CA ALA A 84 -11.42 -18.19 14.44
C ALA A 84 -12.70 -17.90 13.66
N LYS A 85 -12.62 -17.64 12.34
CA LYS A 85 -13.81 -17.43 11.50
C LYS A 85 -14.70 -18.66 11.48
N VAL A 86 -14.10 -19.85 11.34
CA VAL A 86 -14.85 -21.12 11.35
C VAL A 86 -15.56 -21.29 12.69
N ALA A 87 -14.86 -21.13 13.82
CA ALA A 87 -15.46 -21.24 15.16
C ALA A 87 -16.63 -20.26 15.35
N VAL A 88 -16.49 -19.01 14.92
CA VAL A 88 -17.57 -18.02 14.98
C VAL A 88 -18.75 -18.42 14.09
N THR A 89 -18.49 -18.94 12.89
CA THR A 89 -19.57 -19.34 11.98
C THR A 89 -20.35 -20.56 12.46
N GLU A 90 -19.66 -21.53 13.07
CA GLU A 90 -20.29 -22.70 13.68
C GLU A 90 -21.14 -22.27 14.87
N ALA A 91 -20.59 -21.44 15.77
CA ALA A 91 -21.32 -20.93 16.92
C ALA A 91 -22.56 -20.13 16.51
N ALA A 92 -22.44 -19.23 15.53
CA ALA A 92 -23.58 -18.46 15.04
C ALA A 92 -24.67 -19.36 14.45
N THR A 93 -24.28 -20.48 13.82
CA THR A 93 -25.24 -21.47 13.28
C THR A 93 -25.92 -22.25 14.39
N VAL A 94 -25.17 -22.70 15.41
CA VAL A 94 -25.70 -23.45 16.56
C VAL A 94 -26.61 -22.59 17.43
N HIS A 95 -26.24 -21.34 17.68
CA HIS A 95 -26.96 -20.41 18.54
C HIS A 95 -28.01 -19.57 17.80
N GLY A 96 -28.16 -19.77 16.49
CA GLY A 96 -29.21 -19.14 15.68
C GLY A 96 -29.02 -17.65 15.39
N GLY A 97 -27.81 -17.11 15.50
CA GLY A 97 -27.56 -15.68 15.38
C GLY A 97 -26.14 -15.27 15.75
N LEU A 98 -25.61 -14.21 15.14
CA LEU A 98 -24.34 -13.61 15.59
C LEU A 98 -24.52 -12.92 16.95
N GLU A 99 -25.71 -12.37 17.26
CA GLU A 99 -25.99 -11.74 18.56
C GLU A 99 -25.86 -12.69 19.76
N HIS A 100 -25.99 -14.00 19.52
CA HIS A 100 -25.91 -15.03 20.54
C HIS A 100 -24.51 -15.62 20.70
N VAL A 101 -23.55 -15.23 19.86
CA VAL A 101 -22.16 -15.72 19.96
C VAL A 101 -21.45 -15.04 21.12
N LYS A 102 -21.00 -15.85 22.09
CA LYS A 102 -20.17 -15.41 23.23
C LYS A 102 -18.73 -15.89 23.08
N ALA A 103 -17.77 -14.98 23.27
CA ALA A 103 -16.36 -15.30 23.10
C ALA A 103 -15.87 -16.41 24.04
N SER A 104 -16.44 -16.51 25.25
CA SER A 104 -16.12 -17.56 26.23
C SER A 104 -16.55 -18.97 25.82
N GLU A 105 -17.51 -19.10 24.91
CA GLU A 105 -18.12 -20.37 24.54
C GLU A 105 -17.45 -20.98 23.29
N LEU A 106 -16.67 -20.20 22.55
CA LEU A 106 -16.03 -20.62 21.31
C LEU A 106 -14.89 -21.63 21.49
N GLY A 107 -14.39 -21.84 22.71
CA GLY A 107 -13.26 -22.73 22.98
C GLY A 107 -11.97 -22.35 22.21
N TYR A 108 -11.91 -21.15 21.63
CA TYR A 108 -10.80 -20.71 20.77
C TYR A 108 -9.63 -20.17 21.60
N ASN A 109 -8.45 -20.76 21.42
CA ASN A 109 -7.24 -20.31 22.10
C ASN A 109 -6.63 -19.08 21.40
N THR A 110 -6.82 -17.91 22.00
CA THR A 110 -6.34 -16.61 21.49
C THR A 110 -4.81 -16.45 21.47
N ALA A 111 -4.07 -17.33 22.16
CA ALA A 111 -2.60 -17.33 22.20
C ALA A 111 -1.96 -18.23 21.12
N ALA A 112 -2.73 -19.12 20.49
CA ALA A 112 -2.24 -20.03 19.47
C ALA A 112 -2.25 -19.37 18.08
N SER A 113 -1.36 -18.40 17.85
CA SER A 113 -1.15 -17.85 16.51
C SER A 113 -0.19 -18.73 15.71
N VAL A 114 -0.68 -19.33 14.62
CA VAL A 114 0.06 -20.26 13.76
C VAL A 114 1.05 -19.52 12.82
N SER A 115 0.85 -18.21 12.61
CA SER A 115 1.70 -17.40 11.72
C SER A 115 2.83 -16.69 12.48
N PRO A 116 4.05 -16.61 11.90
CA PRO A 116 5.16 -15.82 12.46
C PRO A 116 4.83 -14.32 12.53
N TYR A 117 3.90 -13.83 11.70
CA TYR A 117 3.52 -12.41 11.64
C TYR A 117 2.24 -12.07 12.42
N ALA A 118 1.63 -13.05 13.07
CA ALA A 118 0.50 -12.83 13.97
C ALA A 118 0.96 -12.85 15.43
N ALA A 119 0.75 -11.74 16.13
CA ALA A 119 1.03 -11.63 17.56
C ALA A 119 -0.08 -12.23 18.41
N ARG A 120 -1.33 -11.90 18.04
CA ARG A 120 -2.53 -12.33 18.76
C ARG A 120 -3.73 -12.30 17.83
N VAL A 121 -4.61 -13.27 18.00
CA VAL A 121 -5.96 -13.27 17.42
C VAL A 121 -6.94 -13.38 18.58
N SER A 122 -7.78 -12.37 18.78
CA SER A 122 -8.79 -12.37 19.83
C SER A 122 -10.18 -12.26 19.24
N VAL A 123 -11.12 -13.02 19.80
CA VAL A 123 -12.54 -12.96 19.42
C VAL A 123 -13.32 -12.31 20.55
N ALA A 124 -14.20 -11.37 20.21
CA ALA A 124 -15.13 -10.72 21.12
C ALA A 124 -16.57 -11.22 20.89
N ASP A 125 -17.47 -10.87 21.80
CA ASP A 125 -18.91 -11.13 21.66
C ASP A 125 -19.43 -10.60 20.32
N GLY A 126 -20.39 -11.32 19.74
CA GLY A 126 -20.87 -11.05 18.38
C GLY A 126 -19.90 -11.50 17.28
N GLY A 127 -18.84 -12.24 17.62
CA GLY A 127 -17.94 -12.87 16.66
C GLY A 127 -16.92 -11.93 16.02
N ARG A 128 -16.71 -10.73 16.58
CA ARG A 128 -15.70 -9.78 16.08
C ARG A 128 -14.30 -10.31 16.36
N ILE A 129 -13.47 -10.42 15.33
CA ILE A 129 -12.10 -10.93 15.45
C ILE A 129 -11.13 -9.77 15.30
N THR A 130 -10.24 -9.59 16.27
CA THR A 130 -9.14 -8.64 16.21
C THR A 130 -7.84 -9.40 15.98
N LEU A 131 -7.13 -9.04 14.92
CA LEU A 131 -5.80 -9.52 14.59
C LEU A 131 -4.79 -8.43 14.93
N VAL A 132 -3.81 -8.77 15.75
CA VAL A 132 -2.63 -7.93 16.01
C VAL A 132 -1.45 -8.58 15.30
N THR A 133 -0.83 -7.86 14.38
CA THR A 133 0.37 -8.34 13.68
C THR A 133 1.63 -8.11 14.51
N LYS A 134 2.73 -8.78 14.15
CA LYS A 134 4.09 -8.52 14.65
C LYS A 134 5.10 -8.71 13.54
N GLY A 135 6.21 -7.98 13.59
CA GLY A 135 7.37 -8.27 12.75
C GLY A 135 7.11 -8.14 11.24
N THR A 136 6.06 -7.42 10.84
CA THR A 136 5.72 -7.19 9.43
C THR A 136 6.62 -6.14 8.77
N GLY A 137 7.33 -5.35 9.58
CA GLY A 137 8.09 -4.17 9.15
C GLY A 137 7.27 -2.88 9.14
N ALA A 138 5.99 -2.93 9.53
CA ALA A 138 5.19 -1.74 9.81
C ALA A 138 5.57 -1.12 11.17
N THR A 139 5.38 0.19 11.31
CA THR A 139 5.51 0.88 12.60
C THR A 139 4.44 1.97 12.67
N PRO A 140 3.47 1.87 13.59
CA PRO A 140 3.23 0.78 14.54
C PRO A 140 2.84 -0.55 13.87
N ASP A 141 2.86 -1.65 14.64
CA ASP A 141 2.31 -2.93 14.19
C ASP A 141 0.83 -2.77 13.80
N ILE A 142 0.46 -3.38 12.68
CA ILE A 142 -0.88 -3.26 12.10
C ILE A 142 -1.88 -4.06 12.94
N GLN A 143 -3.06 -3.49 13.14
CA GLN A 143 -4.19 -4.16 13.77
C GLN A 143 -5.39 -4.14 12.83
N LEU A 144 -6.00 -5.30 12.63
CA LEU A 144 -7.15 -5.50 11.77
C LEU A 144 -8.34 -5.99 12.59
N LEU A 145 -9.51 -5.46 12.27
CA LEU A 145 -10.80 -5.91 12.78
C LEU A 145 -11.57 -6.60 11.67
N LEU A 146 -11.88 -7.87 11.88
CA LEU A 146 -12.79 -8.65 11.04
C LEU A 146 -14.15 -8.70 11.73
N THR A 147 -15.15 -8.11 11.08
CA THR A 147 -16.52 -8.04 11.57
C THR A 147 -17.38 -8.99 10.76
N PRO A 148 -18.04 -9.97 11.39
CA PRO A 148 -19.02 -10.80 10.71
C PRO A 148 -20.34 -10.03 10.57
N GLU A 149 -21.00 -10.19 9.43
CA GLU A 149 -22.36 -9.73 9.17
C GLU A 149 -23.19 -10.90 8.67
N GLN A 150 -24.40 -11.06 9.19
CA GLN A 150 -25.33 -12.06 8.70
C GLN A 150 -26.07 -11.52 7.46
N GLY A 151 -25.86 -12.21 6.35
CA GLY A 151 -26.60 -11.98 5.12
C GLY A 151 -28.03 -12.58 5.18
N PRO A 152 -28.86 -12.28 4.18
CA PRO A 152 -30.27 -12.69 4.14
C PRO A 152 -30.50 -14.21 4.08
N THR A 153 -29.48 -14.99 3.73
CA THR A 153 -29.52 -16.47 3.66
C THR A 153 -28.79 -17.15 4.82
N SER A 154 -28.63 -16.45 5.95
CA SER A 154 -27.83 -16.89 7.11
C SER A 154 -26.34 -17.11 6.80
N ALA A 155 -25.88 -16.75 5.60
CA ALA A 155 -24.47 -16.74 5.26
C ALA A 155 -23.76 -15.61 6.02
N ILE A 156 -22.62 -15.92 6.65
CA ILE A 156 -21.81 -14.91 7.33
C ILE A 156 -20.83 -14.30 6.33
N ILE A 157 -20.95 -12.99 6.14
CA ILE A 157 -20.06 -12.17 5.32
C ILE A 157 -19.04 -11.52 6.25
N TRP A 158 -17.76 -11.56 5.89
CA TRP A 158 -16.68 -10.98 6.69
C TRP A 158 -16.22 -9.66 6.11
N ILE A 159 -16.34 -8.59 6.90
CA ILE A 159 -15.77 -7.28 6.59
C ILE A 159 -14.46 -7.14 7.32
N CYS A 160 -13.38 -6.89 6.59
CA CYS A 160 -12.09 -6.57 7.17
C CYS A 160 -11.84 -5.06 7.17
N SER A 161 -11.34 -4.55 8.29
CA SER A 161 -11.08 -3.13 8.47
C SER A 161 -9.81 -2.88 9.30
N ILE A 162 -9.19 -1.72 9.10
CA ILE A 162 -7.98 -1.29 9.80
C ILE A 162 -8.39 -0.62 11.11
N LEU A 163 -7.84 -1.10 12.23
CA LEU A 163 -7.87 -0.39 13.51
C LEU A 163 -6.64 0.49 13.68
N VAL A 164 -5.48 -0.03 13.29
CA VAL A 164 -4.18 0.65 13.36
C VAL A 164 -3.37 0.28 12.12
N GLY A 165 -2.82 1.29 11.44
CA GLY A 165 -1.95 1.10 10.27
C GLY A 165 -2.38 1.92 9.07
N GLU A 166 -1.66 1.73 7.97
CA GLU A 166 -1.86 2.45 6.70
C GLU A 166 -2.55 1.56 5.66
N ALA A 167 -3.43 2.13 4.84
CA ALA A 167 -4.22 1.37 3.86
C ALA A 167 -3.35 0.69 2.78
N ASP A 168 -2.24 1.30 2.40
CA ASP A 168 -1.33 0.74 1.39
C ASP A 168 -0.52 -0.44 1.91
N SER A 169 -0.42 -0.60 3.23
CA SER A 169 0.32 -1.68 3.88
C SER A 169 -0.53 -2.91 4.18
N VAL A 170 -1.81 -2.91 3.78
CA VAL A 170 -2.73 -4.04 3.98
C VAL A 170 -3.31 -4.54 2.65
N PRO A 171 -3.73 -5.82 2.59
CA PRO A 171 -4.42 -6.38 1.45
C PRO A 171 -5.70 -5.61 1.09
N ALA A 172 -6.07 -5.63 -0.20
CA ALA A 172 -7.18 -4.85 -0.74
C ALA A 172 -8.51 -5.08 0.00
N ASN A 173 -8.78 -6.31 0.44
CA ASN A 173 -9.98 -6.69 1.18
C ASN A 173 -10.07 -6.08 2.59
N CYS A 174 -8.98 -5.51 3.11
CA CYS A 174 -8.89 -4.93 4.46
C CYS A 174 -8.67 -3.42 4.48
N ARG A 175 -8.64 -2.72 3.33
CA ARG A 175 -8.25 -1.30 3.24
C ARG A 175 -9.24 -0.29 3.84
N LYS A 176 -10.40 -0.74 4.33
CA LYS A 176 -11.39 0.14 4.94
C LYS A 176 -10.96 0.47 6.36
N MET A 177 -10.99 1.73 6.76
CA MET A 177 -10.79 2.08 8.18
C MET A 177 -11.99 1.62 9.00
N ALA A 178 -11.76 1.07 10.19
CA ALA A 178 -12.84 0.67 11.09
C ALA A 178 -13.60 1.93 11.53
N ALA A 179 -14.87 2.03 11.15
CA ALA A 179 -15.73 3.08 11.67
C ALA A 179 -16.02 2.78 13.14
N THR A 180 -15.47 3.58 14.04
CA THR A 180 -15.91 3.53 15.44
C THR A 180 -17.36 4.05 15.45
N LYS A 181 -18.35 3.20 15.71
CA LYS A 181 -19.65 3.68 16.19
C LYS A 181 -19.42 4.27 17.58
N VAL A 182 -18.92 5.50 17.65
CA VAL A 182 -19.06 6.32 18.85
C VAL A 182 -20.48 6.87 18.78
N PRO A 183 -21.42 6.49 19.67
CA PRO A 183 -22.59 7.33 19.87
C PRO A 183 -22.06 8.66 20.39
N VAL A 184 -22.01 9.68 19.53
CA VAL A 184 -21.83 11.07 19.96
C VAL A 184 -23.09 11.42 20.75
N SER A 185 -23.06 11.14 22.05
CA SER A 185 -23.98 11.75 23.00
C SER A 185 -23.46 13.16 23.27
N THR A 186 -23.87 14.11 22.44
CA THR A 186 -23.76 15.53 22.74
C THR A 186 -24.82 15.87 23.79
N ALA A 187 -24.46 15.75 25.06
CA ALA A 187 -25.18 16.40 26.14
C ALA A 187 -24.82 17.91 26.11
N PRO A 188 -25.78 18.85 26.00
CA PRO A 188 -25.48 20.26 26.15
C PRO A 188 -25.18 20.56 27.62
N ALA A 189 -24.07 21.25 27.87
CA ALA A 189 -23.78 21.85 29.17
C ALA A 189 -24.87 22.89 29.48
N ALA A 190 -25.79 22.54 30.38
CA ALA A 190 -26.68 23.52 30.99
C ALA A 190 -25.90 24.25 32.08
N THR A 191 -25.65 25.54 31.84
CA THR A 191 -25.10 26.50 32.79
C THR A 191 -25.97 26.58 34.03
N ALA A 192 -25.38 26.35 35.20
CA ALA A 192 -26.01 26.65 36.48
C ALA A 192 -26.10 28.18 36.68
N GLN A 193 -27.28 28.64 37.07
CA GLN A 193 -27.49 29.91 37.77
C GLN A 193 -27.77 29.60 39.24
#